data_AF-A0A954QJ49-F1
#
_entry.id   AF-A0A954QJ49-F1
#
_cell.length_a   1.000
_cell.length_b   1.000
_cell.length_c   1.000
_cell.angle_alpha   90.00
_cell.angle_beta   90.00
_cell.angle_gamma   90.00
#
_symmetry.space_group_name_H-M   'P 1'
#
loop_
_entity.id
_entity.type
_entity.pdbx_description
1 polymer ?
#
loop_
_entity_poly.entity_id
_entity_poly.type
_entity_poly.pdbx_seq_one_letter_code
_entity_poly.pdbx_strand_id
1 'polypeptide(L)'
;MCLLAIQYKLVAEAPILVAANREEFYERPTQGPAIQSGKPRVLCGSDLQAGGTWLGVNQQGLVIAVSNRRRNSATFPSRSRGVLCRELLKADSAVQARDMAMEELSSGKYDGANFICVDPKSGWVVHSGDEIDAVEMHEGLNIIANGDLNDQRDERVEMARRLLTLHTLDSPVKFLAVASKVFARAPSPPGRPSIVIRGNDRGTVSSTLISLGKKPRDAIYQYSAGPPDRSRYEDFSPMLRDILSRGLRESKTKAKT
;
A
#
# COMPACT_ATOMS: atom_id res chain seq x y z
N MET A 1 -11.82 -4.49 0.06
CA MET A 1 -11.32 -4.51 -1.33
C MET A 1 -10.29 -3.40 -1.39
N CYS A 2 -9.18 -3.53 -2.09
CA CYS A 2 -8.24 -2.41 -2.18
C CYS A 2 -7.82 -2.27 -3.64
N LEU A 3 -7.43 -1.07 -4.05
CA LEU A 3 -6.77 -0.82 -5.33
C LEU A 3 -5.47 -0.08 -5.04
N LEU A 4 -4.35 -0.60 -5.53
CA LEU A 4 -3.04 0.02 -5.37
C LEU A 4 -2.37 0.14 -6.74
N ALA A 5 -1.77 1.30 -7.02
CA ALA A 5 -0.90 1.55 -8.15
C ALA A 5 0.47 2.00 -7.64
N ILE A 6 1.52 1.40 -8.16
CA ILE A 6 2.90 1.60 -7.75
C ILE A 6 3.73 1.89 -8.98
N GLN A 7 4.22 3.12 -9.11
CA GLN A 7 5.24 3.46 -10.09
C GLN A 7 6.60 3.12 -9.46
N TYR A 8 7.20 2.03 -9.94
CA TYR A 8 8.42 1.47 -9.37
C TYR A 8 9.63 1.74 -10.25
N LYS A 9 10.69 2.31 -9.67
CA LYS A 9 12.02 2.60 -10.25
C LYS A 9 12.07 3.41 -11.56
N LEU A 10 10.94 3.78 -12.15
CA LEU A 10 10.89 4.57 -13.38
C LEU A 10 11.35 6.02 -13.17
N VAL A 11 11.06 6.58 -11.98
CA VAL A 11 11.38 7.97 -11.64
C VAL A 11 12.62 7.99 -10.77
N ALA A 12 13.74 8.47 -11.32
CA ALA A 12 15.06 8.35 -10.70
C ALA A 12 15.19 9.09 -9.35
N GLU A 13 14.46 10.18 -9.16
CA GLU A 13 14.44 10.97 -7.92
C GLU A 13 13.56 10.35 -6.83
N ALA A 14 12.55 9.55 -7.20
CA ALA A 14 11.63 8.87 -6.30
C ALA A 14 11.29 7.45 -6.81
N PRO A 15 12.10 6.44 -6.44
CA PRO A 15 11.95 5.09 -6.97
C PRO A 15 10.64 4.39 -6.56
N ILE A 16 9.89 4.94 -5.60
CA ILE A 16 8.62 4.37 -5.17
C ILE A 16 7.59 5.49 -5.10
N LEU A 17 6.59 5.42 -5.96
CA LEU A 17 5.41 6.26 -5.90
C LEU A 17 4.18 5.37 -5.77
N VAL A 18 3.30 5.65 -4.81
CA VAL A 18 2.15 4.81 -4.47
C VAL A 18 0.88 5.64 -4.51
N ALA A 19 -0.18 5.07 -5.06
CA ALA A 19 -1.55 5.53 -4.89
C ALA A 19 -2.42 4.34 -4.47
N ALA A 20 -3.20 4.50 -3.40
CA ALA A 20 -3.93 3.39 -2.80
C ALA A 20 -5.31 3.83 -2.32
N ASN A 21 -6.36 3.15 -2.78
CA ASN A 21 -7.70 3.22 -2.17
C ASN A 21 -7.91 2.00 -1.26
N ARG A 22 -8.38 2.27 -0.04
CA ARG A 22 -8.81 1.25 0.90
C ARG A 22 -10.32 1.16 0.88
N GLU A 23 -10.86 -0.01 0.55
CA GLU A 23 -12.28 -0.31 0.76
C GLU A 23 -12.52 -1.20 1.96
N GLU A 24 -13.45 -0.77 2.80
CA GLU A 24 -13.84 -1.44 4.04
C GLU A 24 -15.31 -1.14 4.39
N PHE A 25 -15.86 -1.89 5.33
CA PHE A 25 -17.11 -1.53 6.02
C PHE A 25 -17.02 -0.15 6.66
N TYR A 26 -18.08 0.65 6.51
CA TYR A 26 -18.13 2.00 7.05
C TYR A 26 -18.09 2.03 8.59
N GLU A 27 -18.65 1.01 9.22
CA GLU A 27 -18.69 0.89 10.68
C GLU A 27 -17.35 0.47 11.30
N ARG A 28 -16.37 0.02 10.50
CA ARG A 28 -15.07 -0.43 11.03
C ARG A 28 -14.25 0.78 11.47
N PRO A 29 -14.00 0.96 12.78
CA PRO A 29 -13.31 2.13 13.29
C PRO A 29 -11.83 2.09 12.90
N THR A 30 -11.31 3.22 12.40
CA THR A 30 -9.90 3.37 12.05
C THR A 30 -9.36 4.73 12.50
N GLN A 31 -8.06 4.79 12.75
CA GLN A 31 -7.33 6.03 12.94
C GLN A 31 -6.48 6.30 11.70
N GLY A 32 -6.41 7.58 11.31
CA GLY A 32 -5.52 8.04 10.25
C GLY A 32 -4.04 7.80 10.57
N PRO A 33 -3.13 8.09 9.61
CA PRO A 33 -1.71 7.83 9.76
C PRO A 33 -1.10 8.53 10.98
N ALA A 34 -0.39 7.77 11.81
CA ALA A 34 0.39 8.28 12.92
C ALA A 34 1.70 7.50 13.06
N ILE A 35 2.71 8.11 13.69
CA ILE A 35 3.96 7.43 14.02
C ILE A 35 3.67 6.43 15.15
N GLN A 36 3.81 5.15 14.84
CA GLN A 36 3.63 4.07 15.80
C GLN A 36 4.82 4.00 16.77
N SER A 37 4.54 3.56 17.99
CA SER A 37 5.58 3.26 18.97
C SER A 37 6.36 2.00 18.60
N GLY A 38 7.61 1.92 19.05
CA GLY A 38 8.50 0.79 18.80
C GLY A 38 9.66 1.11 17.84
N LYS A 39 10.42 0.07 17.52
CA LYS A 39 11.53 0.10 16.55
C LYS A 39 11.35 -1.06 15.56
N PRO A 40 11.51 -0.84 14.24
CA PRO A 40 11.65 0.47 13.59
C PRO A 40 10.44 1.38 13.82
N ARG A 41 10.63 2.71 13.68
CA ARG A 41 9.50 3.64 13.64
C ARG A 41 8.72 3.43 12.35
N VAL A 42 7.39 3.51 12.44
CA VAL A 42 6.47 3.25 11.33
C VAL A 42 5.43 4.35 11.27
N LEU A 43 5.15 4.87 10.08
CA LEU A 43 3.99 5.72 9.81
C LEU A 43 2.93 4.88 9.11
N CYS A 44 1.80 4.64 9.78
CA CYS A 44 0.69 3.89 9.22
C CYS A 44 -0.63 4.30 9.89
N GLY A 45 -1.75 4.02 9.22
CA GLY A 45 -3.06 4.07 9.88
C GLY A 45 -3.26 2.86 10.80
N SER A 46 -4.26 2.93 11.67
CA SER A 46 -4.56 1.87 12.63
C SER A 46 -6.00 1.39 12.50
N ASP A 47 -6.18 0.08 12.43
CA ASP A 47 -7.47 -0.59 12.60
C ASP A 47 -7.75 -0.74 14.09
N LEU A 48 -8.78 -0.04 14.59
CA LEU A 48 -9.10 -0.01 16.01
C LEU A 48 -9.89 -1.24 16.47
N GLN A 49 -10.38 -2.07 15.54
CA GLN A 49 -11.07 -3.31 15.87
C GLN A 49 -10.09 -4.48 15.98
N ALA A 50 -9.20 -4.64 15.01
CA ALA A 50 -8.27 -5.78 14.97
C ALA A 50 -6.82 -5.44 15.37
N GLY A 51 -6.51 -4.17 15.65
CA GLY A 51 -5.17 -3.72 16.07
C GLY A 51 -4.10 -3.72 14.96
N GLY A 52 -4.52 -3.92 13.71
CA GLY A 52 -3.65 -4.02 12.53
C GLY A 52 -3.48 -2.71 11.76
N THR A 53 -2.86 -2.80 10.59
CA THR A 53 -2.82 -1.73 9.58
C THR A 53 -3.10 -2.29 8.19
N TRP A 54 -3.35 -1.41 7.21
CA TRP A 54 -3.57 -1.79 5.81
C TRP A 54 -2.44 -1.32 4.87
N LEU A 55 -1.72 -0.27 5.28
CA LEU A 55 -0.64 0.33 4.53
C LEU A 55 0.24 1.14 5.49
N GLY A 56 1.55 0.97 5.40
CA GLY A 56 2.51 1.72 6.20
C GLY A 56 3.87 1.88 5.53
N VAL A 57 4.65 2.83 6.05
CA VAL A 57 6.05 3.03 5.69
C VAL A 57 6.90 3.02 6.95
N ASN A 58 7.98 2.24 6.98
CA ASN A 58 8.92 2.26 8.10
C ASN A 58 10.08 3.24 7.88
N GLN A 59 10.90 3.44 8.92
CA GLN A 59 12.03 4.37 8.88
C GLN A 59 13.13 4.00 7.88
N GLN A 60 13.17 2.75 7.40
CA GLN A 60 14.06 2.28 6.32
C GLN A 60 13.52 2.60 4.92
N GLY A 61 12.29 3.12 4.80
CA GLY A 61 11.63 3.37 3.52
C GLY A 61 10.99 2.12 2.91
N LEU A 62 10.77 1.07 3.71
CA LEU A 62 9.98 -0.10 3.32
C LEU A 62 8.49 0.25 3.40
N VAL A 63 7.80 0.07 2.27
CA VAL A 63 6.34 0.14 2.15
C VAL A 63 5.79 -1.27 2.27
N ILE A 64 4.87 -1.47 3.22
CA ILE A 64 4.04 -2.67 3.29
C ILE A 64 2.59 -2.27 3.10
N ALA A 65 1.85 -3.01 2.27
CA ALA A 65 0.42 -2.90 2.18
C ALA A 65 -0.22 -4.28 2.03
N VAL A 66 -1.52 -4.36 2.35
CA VAL A 66 -2.30 -5.57 2.19
C VAL A 66 -3.55 -5.31 1.35
N SER A 67 -3.83 -6.20 0.40
CA SER A 67 -5.11 -6.26 -0.30
C SER A 67 -5.79 -7.61 -0.07
N ASN A 68 -7.10 -7.65 -0.29
CA ASN A 68 -7.86 -8.90 -0.16
C ASN A 68 -7.48 -9.85 -1.30
N ARG A 69 -7.43 -11.15 -1.05
CA ARG A 69 -7.44 -12.17 -2.11
C ARG A 69 -8.49 -13.21 -1.75
N ARG A 70 -9.17 -13.77 -2.75
CA ARG A 70 -10.10 -14.89 -2.53
C ARG A 70 -9.33 -16.20 -2.42
N ARG A 71 -9.83 -17.09 -1.56
CA ARG A 71 -9.38 -18.47 -1.38
C ARG A 71 -10.63 -19.34 -1.28
N ASN A 72 -10.57 -20.59 -1.75
CA ASN A 72 -11.73 -21.48 -1.79
C ASN A 72 -12.21 -21.88 -0.38
N SER A 73 -11.27 -22.13 0.53
CA SER A 73 -11.57 -22.44 1.93
C SER A 73 -11.37 -21.20 2.82
N ALA A 74 -12.40 -20.87 3.58
CA ALA A 74 -12.29 -19.90 4.66
C ALA A 74 -11.43 -20.49 5.79
N THR A 75 -10.60 -19.66 6.42
CA THR A 75 -9.80 -20.08 7.57
C THR A 75 -10.56 -19.77 8.85
N PHE A 76 -10.70 -20.74 9.76
CA PHE A 76 -11.36 -20.50 11.04
C PHE A 76 -10.66 -21.25 12.20
N PRO A 77 -10.20 -20.54 13.26
CA PRO A 77 -10.13 -19.09 13.38
C PRO A 77 -9.04 -18.49 12.49
N SER A 78 -9.32 -17.34 11.87
CA SER A 78 -8.37 -16.59 11.02
C SER A 78 -7.64 -15.52 11.84
N ARG A 79 -6.32 -15.42 11.68
CA ARG A 79 -5.51 -14.31 12.21
C ARG A 79 -5.71 -13.06 11.36
N SER A 80 -5.63 -11.90 12.00
CA SER A 80 -5.78 -10.62 11.31
C SER A 80 -4.64 -10.38 10.31
N ARG A 81 -4.98 -10.28 9.03
CA ARG A 81 -4.06 -9.87 7.96
C ARG A 81 -3.46 -8.49 8.21
N GLY A 82 -4.22 -7.59 8.84
CA GLY A 82 -3.71 -6.26 9.19
C GLY A 82 -2.68 -6.31 10.33
N VAL A 83 -2.78 -7.28 11.23
CA VAL A 83 -1.75 -7.50 12.26
C VAL A 83 -0.48 -8.02 11.59
N LEU A 84 -0.58 -8.99 10.67
CA LEU A 84 0.58 -9.42 9.89
C LEU A 84 1.20 -8.24 9.12
N CYS A 85 0.39 -7.40 8.46
CA CYS A 85 0.88 -6.19 7.79
C CYS A 85 1.71 -5.29 8.73
N ARG A 86 1.29 -5.17 10.00
CA ARG A 86 2.01 -4.39 11.03
C ARG A 86 3.32 -5.07 11.45
N GLU A 87 3.33 -6.40 11.54
CA GLU A 87 4.53 -7.17 11.87
C GLU A 87 5.57 -7.12 10.74
N LEU A 88 5.15 -7.22 9.47
CA LEU A 88 6.04 -7.11 8.32
C LEU A 88 6.72 -5.74 8.20
N LEU A 89 6.10 -4.67 8.71
CA LEU A 89 6.71 -3.33 8.78
C LEU A 89 7.93 -3.26 9.69
N LYS A 90 8.17 -4.29 10.52
CA LYS A 90 9.37 -4.41 11.35
C LYS A 90 10.60 -4.90 10.58
N ALA A 91 10.43 -5.42 9.37
CA ALA A 91 11.53 -5.89 8.53
C ALA A 91 12.44 -4.73 8.07
N ASP A 92 13.71 -5.04 7.84
CA ASP A 92 14.72 -4.09 7.37
C ASP A 92 14.72 -3.94 5.83
N SER A 93 14.07 -4.85 5.10
CA SER A 93 14.01 -4.82 3.63
C SER A 93 12.75 -5.51 3.08
N ALA A 94 12.44 -5.23 1.81
CA ALA A 94 11.33 -5.86 1.09
C ALA A 94 11.53 -7.37 0.91
N VAL A 95 12.78 -7.82 0.72
CA VAL A 95 13.13 -9.25 0.63
C VAL A 95 12.81 -9.95 1.95
N GLN A 96 13.25 -9.38 3.08
CA GLN A 96 12.97 -9.95 4.39
C GLN A 96 11.45 -9.96 4.68
N ALA A 97 10.74 -8.87 4.35
CA ALA A 97 9.30 -8.81 4.52
C ALA A 97 8.57 -9.85 3.65
N ARG A 98 9.01 -10.05 2.40
CA ARG A 98 8.50 -11.12 1.52
C ARG A 98 8.69 -12.49 2.17
N ASP A 99 9.89 -12.79 2.66
CA ASP A 99 10.18 -14.11 3.25
C ASP A 99 9.36 -14.37 4.51
N MET A 100 9.25 -13.36 5.39
CA MET A 100 8.38 -13.43 6.57
C MET A 100 6.91 -13.61 6.20
N ALA A 101 6.43 -12.94 5.14
CA ALA A 101 5.06 -13.09 4.68
C ALA A 101 4.80 -14.50 4.12
N MET A 102 5.71 -15.03 3.30
CA MET A 102 5.63 -16.41 2.78
C MET A 102 5.56 -17.44 3.91
N GLU A 103 6.41 -17.30 4.93
CA GLU A 103 6.45 -18.19 6.09
C GLU A 103 5.13 -18.12 6.90
N GLU A 104 4.70 -16.92 7.28
CA GLU A 104 3.47 -16.74 8.08
C GLU A 104 2.23 -17.21 7.34
N LEU A 105 2.12 -16.93 6.04
CA LEU A 105 0.96 -17.33 5.23
C LEU A 105 0.91 -18.84 4.99
N SER A 106 2.07 -19.48 4.88
CA SER A 106 2.19 -20.95 4.75
C SER A 106 1.73 -21.69 6.00
N SER A 107 1.62 -21.02 7.15
CA SER A 107 1.04 -21.61 8.36
C SER A 107 -0.44 -21.95 8.24
N GLY A 108 -1.14 -21.45 7.20
CA GLY A 108 -2.56 -21.70 6.96
C GLY A 108 -3.50 -21.00 7.94
N LYS A 109 -2.99 -20.03 8.73
CA LYS A 109 -3.75 -19.32 9.78
C LYS A 109 -4.41 -18.02 9.32
N TYR A 110 -4.33 -17.67 8.04
CA TYR A 110 -4.84 -16.41 7.49
C TYR A 110 -5.80 -16.70 6.33
N ASP A 111 -6.87 -15.90 6.23
CA ASP A 111 -7.65 -15.82 5.00
C ASP A 111 -6.81 -15.23 3.86
N GLY A 112 -7.29 -15.42 2.63
CA GLY A 112 -6.59 -14.97 1.43
C GLY A 112 -6.23 -13.48 1.45
N ALA A 113 -4.99 -13.20 1.06
CA ALA A 113 -4.41 -11.86 1.04
C ALA A 113 -3.36 -11.72 -0.05
N ASN A 114 -3.13 -10.48 -0.49
CA ASN A 114 -1.89 -10.10 -1.15
C ASN A 114 -1.11 -9.19 -0.21
N PHE A 115 0.19 -9.47 -0.02
CA PHE A 115 1.09 -8.58 0.70
C PHE A 115 2.06 -7.93 -0.27
N ILE A 116 2.03 -6.61 -0.30
CA ILE A 116 2.90 -5.77 -1.11
C ILE A 116 4.09 -5.38 -0.25
N CYS A 117 5.31 -5.72 -0.68
CA CYS A 117 6.55 -5.43 0.02
C CYS A 117 7.50 -4.67 -0.92
N VAL A 118 7.71 -3.37 -0.68
CA VAL A 118 8.48 -2.53 -1.63
C VAL A 118 9.48 -1.64 -0.89
N ASP A 119 10.73 -1.70 -1.31
CA ASP A 119 11.80 -0.79 -0.90
C ASP A 119 12.58 -0.31 -2.15
N PRO A 120 13.56 0.61 -2.01
CA PRO A 120 14.29 1.14 -3.16
C PRO A 120 15.07 0.09 -3.97
N LYS A 121 15.31 -1.11 -3.39
CA LYS A 121 16.11 -2.17 -3.99
C LYS A 121 15.26 -3.24 -4.65
N SER A 122 14.16 -3.68 -4.04
CA SER A 122 13.25 -4.67 -4.62
C SER A 122 11.78 -4.40 -4.28
N GLY A 123 10.88 -4.88 -5.14
CA GLY A 123 9.44 -4.79 -4.98
C GLY A 123 8.83 -6.16 -5.24
N TRP A 124 8.02 -6.64 -4.30
CA TRP A 124 7.42 -7.96 -4.32
C TRP A 124 5.94 -7.89 -3.98
N VAL A 125 5.18 -8.82 -4.55
CA VAL A 125 3.84 -9.16 -4.07
C VAL A 125 3.84 -10.64 -3.70
N VAL A 126 3.50 -10.93 -2.45
CA VAL A 126 3.20 -12.28 -2.00
C VAL A 126 1.71 -12.50 -2.17
N HIS A 127 1.30 -13.36 -3.09
CA HIS A 127 -0.10 -13.77 -3.19
C HIS A 127 -0.34 -14.96 -2.28
N SER A 128 -1.41 -14.92 -1.51
CA SER A 128 -1.86 -16.03 -0.67
C SER A 128 -3.32 -16.30 -0.98
N GLY A 129 -3.54 -17.14 -1.99
CA GLY A 129 -4.84 -17.67 -2.37
C GLY A 129 -4.91 -19.14 -1.96
N ASP A 130 -5.31 -20.00 -2.90
CA ASP A 130 -5.19 -21.45 -2.71
C ASP A 130 -3.74 -21.92 -2.76
N GLU A 131 -2.94 -21.25 -3.61
CA GLU A 131 -1.48 -21.36 -3.66
C GLU A 131 -0.84 -20.08 -3.10
N ILE A 132 0.38 -20.22 -2.62
CA ILE A 132 1.20 -19.13 -2.10
C ILE A 132 2.43 -18.98 -3.00
N ASP A 133 2.59 -17.81 -3.59
CA ASP A 133 3.72 -17.46 -4.42
C ASP A 133 4.19 -16.03 -4.15
N ALA A 134 5.39 -15.70 -4.65
CA ALA A 134 5.93 -14.36 -4.61
C ALA A 134 6.32 -13.92 -6.02
N VAL A 135 5.74 -12.80 -6.45
CA VAL A 135 5.98 -12.21 -7.78
C VAL A 135 6.73 -10.90 -7.63
N GLU A 136 7.80 -10.75 -8.40
CA GLU A 136 8.57 -9.51 -8.44
C GLU A 136 7.84 -8.44 -9.26
N MET A 137 7.87 -7.20 -8.79
CA MET A 137 7.40 -6.05 -9.54
C MET A 137 8.37 -5.70 -10.65
N HIS A 138 7.84 -5.39 -11.83
CA HIS A 138 8.68 -4.88 -12.92
C HIS A 138 8.96 -3.38 -12.73
N GLU A 139 10.01 -2.86 -13.38
CA GLU A 139 10.18 -1.40 -13.49
C GLU A 139 9.00 -0.81 -14.27
N GLY A 140 8.48 0.33 -13.80
CA GLY A 140 7.28 0.94 -14.37
C GLY A 140 6.05 0.81 -13.47
N LEU A 141 4.87 0.83 -14.09
CA LEU A 141 3.58 0.88 -13.40
C LEU A 141 3.07 -0.52 -13.07
N ASN A 142 3.00 -0.82 -11.77
CA ASN A 142 2.46 -2.06 -11.23
C ASN A 142 1.12 -1.76 -10.53
N ILE A 143 0.07 -2.51 -10.83
CA ILE A 143 -1.27 -2.28 -10.28
C ILE A 143 -1.82 -3.59 -9.72
N ILE A 144 -2.41 -3.53 -8.53
CA ILE A 144 -3.04 -4.68 -7.89
C ILE A 144 -4.37 -4.30 -7.25
N ALA A 145 -5.35 -5.18 -7.44
CA ALA A 145 -6.63 -5.13 -6.74
C ALA A 145 -6.76 -6.35 -5.82
N ASN A 146 -7.69 -7.29 -6.11
CA ASN A 146 -7.87 -8.49 -5.27
C ASN A 146 -7.35 -9.79 -5.90
N GLY A 147 -6.83 -9.72 -7.12
CA GLY A 147 -6.30 -10.86 -7.86
C GLY A 147 -4.78 -10.84 -7.90
N ASP A 148 -4.24 -11.24 -9.04
CA ASP A 148 -2.81 -11.26 -9.29
C ASP A 148 -2.29 -9.84 -9.58
N LEU A 149 -1.00 -9.63 -9.30
CA LEU A 149 -0.31 -8.41 -9.70
C LEU A 149 -0.44 -8.20 -11.22
N ASN A 150 -0.86 -7.00 -11.64
CA ASN A 150 -1.04 -6.62 -13.03
C ASN A 150 -2.04 -7.48 -13.82
N ASP A 151 -3.04 -8.09 -13.16
CA ASP A 151 -4.05 -8.91 -13.82
C ASP A 151 -4.87 -8.11 -14.86
N GLN A 152 -4.65 -8.41 -16.14
CA GLN A 152 -5.33 -7.75 -17.26
C GLN A 152 -6.80 -8.16 -17.41
N ARG A 153 -7.24 -9.21 -16.69
CA ARG A 153 -8.64 -9.64 -16.66
C ARG A 153 -9.45 -8.87 -15.64
N ASP A 154 -8.80 -8.22 -14.67
CA ASP A 154 -9.49 -7.38 -13.68
C ASP A 154 -9.80 -6.01 -14.31
N GLU A 155 -11.09 -5.77 -14.58
CA GLU A 155 -11.56 -4.54 -15.21
C GLU A 155 -11.21 -3.27 -14.43
N ARG A 156 -11.07 -3.35 -13.10
CA ARG A 156 -10.70 -2.21 -12.25
C ARG A 156 -9.20 -1.93 -12.36
N VAL A 157 -8.38 -2.98 -12.42
CA VAL A 157 -6.93 -2.86 -12.70
C VAL A 157 -6.71 -2.23 -14.07
N GLU A 158 -7.40 -2.70 -15.10
CA GLU A 158 -7.28 -2.16 -16.46
C GLU A 158 -7.82 -0.73 -16.58
N MET A 159 -8.91 -0.41 -15.89
CA MET A 159 -9.40 0.98 -15.81
C MET A 159 -8.35 1.90 -15.18
N ALA A 160 -7.74 1.51 -14.05
CA ALA A 160 -6.70 2.29 -13.40
C ALA A 160 -5.46 2.43 -14.29
N ARG A 161 -5.03 1.34 -14.95
CA ARG A 161 -3.91 1.34 -15.90
C ARG A 161 -4.14 2.36 -17.00
N ARG A 162 -5.27 2.27 -17.71
CA ARG A 162 -5.62 3.18 -18.80
C ARG A 162 -5.59 4.63 -18.34
N LEU A 163 -6.22 4.94 -17.21
CA LEU A 163 -6.30 6.31 -16.70
C LEU A 163 -4.92 6.88 -16.30
N LEU A 164 -4.04 6.04 -15.75
CA LEU A 164 -2.69 6.45 -15.35
C LEU A 164 -1.74 6.59 -16.55
N THR A 165 -1.88 5.75 -17.58
CA THR A 165 -1.01 5.76 -18.77
C THR A 165 -1.41 6.76 -19.85
N LEU A 166 -2.53 7.49 -19.68
CA LEU A 166 -2.84 8.68 -20.49
C LEU A 166 -1.80 9.80 -20.34
N HIS A 167 -0.96 9.72 -19.31
CA HIS A 167 0.08 10.69 -19.00
C HIS A 167 1.42 9.99 -18.83
N THR A 168 2.50 10.66 -19.21
CA THR A 168 3.86 10.22 -18.85
C THR A 168 4.12 10.56 -17.37
N LEU A 169 4.27 9.53 -16.53
CA LEU A 169 4.49 9.66 -15.08
C LEU A 169 6.00 9.64 -14.76
N ASP A 170 6.73 10.58 -15.34
CA ASP A 170 8.20 10.69 -15.28
C ASP A 170 8.73 11.53 -14.09
N SER A 171 7.86 12.05 -13.23
CA SER A 171 8.26 12.77 -12.03
C SER A 171 7.27 12.56 -10.87
N PRO A 172 7.69 12.76 -9.61
CA PRO A 172 6.81 12.59 -8.45
C PRO A 172 5.63 13.54 -8.49
N VAL A 173 5.85 14.78 -8.95
CA VAL A 173 4.80 15.80 -9.04
C VAL A 173 3.74 15.40 -10.06
N LYS A 174 4.16 14.95 -11.26
CA LYS A 174 3.21 14.48 -12.28
C LYS A 174 2.45 13.25 -11.80
N PHE A 175 3.14 12.28 -11.20
CA PHE A 175 2.50 11.10 -10.63
C PHE A 175 1.44 11.49 -9.60
N LEU A 176 1.79 12.29 -8.59
CA LEU A 176 0.84 12.68 -7.53
C LEU A 176 -0.34 13.50 -8.10
N ALA A 177 -0.10 14.38 -9.06
CA ALA A 177 -1.16 15.19 -9.69
C ALA A 177 -2.14 14.34 -10.51
N VAL A 178 -1.66 13.33 -11.23
CA VAL A 178 -2.50 12.41 -12.01
C VAL A 178 -3.18 11.41 -11.08
N ALA A 179 -2.41 10.76 -10.21
CA ALA A 179 -2.91 9.73 -9.31
C ALA A 179 -3.98 10.27 -8.35
N SER A 180 -3.81 11.48 -7.79
CA SER A 180 -4.84 12.10 -6.94
C SER A 180 -6.18 12.25 -7.66
N LYS A 181 -6.19 12.60 -8.95
CA LYS A 181 -7.41 12.71 -9.77
C LYS A 181 -7.99 11.35 -10.16
N VAL A 182 -7.12 10.42 -10.55
CA VAL A 182 -7.55 9.07 -10.94
C VAL A 182 -8.18 8.35 -9.74
N PHE A 183 -7.52 8.36 -8.59
CA PHE A 183 -7.98 7.69 -7.37
C PHE A 183 -9.20 8.38 -6.74
N ALA A 184 -9.44 9.66 -7.05
CA ALA A 184 -10.63 10.44 -6.69
C ALA A 184 -11.76 10.38 -7.73
N ARG A 185 -11.65 9.55 -8.77
CA ARG A 185 -12.71 9.47 -9.78
C ARG A 185 -14.00 8.92 -9.17
N ALA A 186 -15.08 9.70 -9.29
CA ALA A 186 -16.40 9.36 -8.77
C ALA A 186 -16.87 7.95 -9.23
N PRO A 187 -17.69 7.26 -8.42
CA PRO A 187 -18.18 5.92 -8.75
C PRO A 187 -18.84 5.85 -10.13
N SER A 188 -18.54 4.78 -10.87
CA SER A 188 -19.22 4.46 -12.12
C SER A 188 -20.65 3.96 -11.84
N PRO A 189 -21.54 3.96 -12.84
CA PRO A 189 -22.84 3.30 -12.73
C PRO A 189 -22.73 1.82 -12.36
N PRO A 190 -23.78 1.21 -11.77
CA PRO A 190 -23.80 -0.22 -11.45
C PRO A 190 -23.41 -1.10 -12.63
N GLY A 191 -22.66 -2.17 -12.37
CA GLY A 191 -22.18 -3.10 -13.40
C GLY A 191 -20.96 -2.63 -14.19
N ARG A 192 -20.34 -1.49 -13.82
CA ARG A 192 -19.07 -1.03 -14.39
C ARG A 192 -17.97 -0.93 -13.33
N PRO A 193 -16.69 -1.12 -13.72
CA PRO A 193 -15.57 -0.92 -12.80
C PRO A 193 -15.55 0.52 -12.29
N SER A 194 -15.17 0.69 -11.02
CA SER A 194 -15.10 1.99 -10.35
C SER A 194 -13.78 2.14 -9.60
N ILE A 195 -13.20 3.34 -9.61
CA ILE A 195 -11.99 3.64 -8.82
C ILE A 195 -12.36 3.93 -7.36
N VAL A 196 -13.34 4.81 -7.13
CA VAL A 196 -14.00 4.95 -5.82
C VAL A 196 -15.21 4.02 -5.79
N ILE A 197 -15.30 3.18 -4.76
CA ILE A 197 -16.42 2.26 -4.55
C ILE A 197 -17.38 2.86 -3.51
N ARG A 198 -18.69 2.80 -3.78
CA ARG A 198 -19.73 3.24 -2.86
C ARG A 198 -20.86 2.23 -2.84
N GLY A 199 -20.84 1.35 -1.85
CA GLY A 199 -21.93 0.42 -1.53
C GLY A 199 -22.75 0.92 -0.34
N ASN A 200 -23.69 0.08 0.10
CA ASN A 200 -24.62 0.39 1.19
C ASN A 200 -23.94 0.39 2.56
N ASP A 201 -23.17 -0.65 2.85
CA ASP A 201 -22.50 -0.91 4.14
C ASP A 201 -20.97 -0.77 4.06
N ARG A 202 -20.43 -0.71 2.84
CA ARG A 202 -19.00 -0.65 2.58
C ARG A 202 -18.66 0.14 1.32
N GLY A 203 -17.44 0.65 1.27
CA GLY A 203 -16.94 1.41 0.12
C GLY A 203 -15.51 1.85 0.34
N THR A 204 -15.02 2.76 -0.50
CA THR A 204 -13.72 3.39 -0.30
C THR A 204 -13.82 4.30 0.93
N VAL A 205 -13.05 3.98 1.97
CA VAL A 205 -13.09 4.71 3.26
C VAL A 205 -11.85 5.57 3.49
N SER A 206 -10.79 5.34 2.72
CA SER A 206 -9.62 6.20 2.73
C SER A 206 -8.80 6.04 1.45
N SER A 207 -7.94 7.02 1.21
CA SER A 207 -6.97 6.99 0.13
C SER A 207 -5.62 7.52 0.58
N THR A 208 -4.54 6.96 0.06
CA THR A 208 -3.17 7.34 0.40
C THR A 208 -2.36 7.56 -0.87
N LEU A 209 -1.61 8.65 -0.93
CA LEU A 209 -0.60 8.91 -1.95
C LEU A 209 0.78 9.05 -1.28
N ILE A 210 1.78 8.37 -1.82
CA ILE A 210 3.15 8.41 -1.29
C ILE A 210 4.12 8.67 -2.43
N SER A 211 5.12 9.50 -2.16
CA SER A 211 6.36 9.57 -2.93
C SER A 211 7.54 9.36 -1.99
N LEU A 212 8.33 8.31 -2.22
CA LEU A 212 9.57 8.08 -1.48
C LEU A 212 10.76 8.46 -2.36
N GLY A 213 11.27 9.67 -2.09
CA GLY A 213 12.48 10.20 -2.73
C GLY A 213 13.77 9.56 -2.20
N LYS A 214 14.87 9.75 -2.94
CA LYS A 214 16.22 9.36 -2.47
C LYS A 214 16.65 10.05 -1.17
N LYS A 215 16.13 11.26 -0.93
CA LYS A 215 16.39 12.02 0.31
C LYS A 215 15.11 12.09 1.13
N PRO A 216 15.17 11.90 2.46
CA PRO A 216 13.99 11.99 3.32
C PRO A 216 13.16 13.26 3.11
N ARG A 217 13.80 14.42 2.92
CA ARG A 217 13.12 15.72 2.73
C ARG A 217 12.21 15.78 1.50
N ASP A 218 12.47 14.95 0.49
CA ASP A 218 11.72 14.92 -0.76
C ASP A 218 10.51 13.96 -0.66
N ALA A 219 10.36 13.28 0.49
CA ALA A 219 9.25 12.37 0.71
C ALA A 219 7.93 13.12 0.87
N ILE A 220 6.87 12.54 0.29
CA ILE A 220 5.50 13.03 0.37
C ILE A 220 4.61 11.90 0.90
N TYR A 221 3.73 12.22 1.86
CA TYR A 221 2.67 11.34 2.33
C TYR A 221 1.38 12.14 2.41
N GLN A 222 0.39 11.80 1.60
CA GLN A 222 -0.91 12.43 1.60
C GLN A 222 -1.99 11.41 1.90
N TYR A 223 -2.96 11.78 2.74
CA TYR A 223 -4.02 10.89 3.21
C TYR A 223 -5.39 11.56 3.16
N SER A 224 -6.39 10.84 2.67
CA SER A 224 -7.79 11.24 2.71
C SER A 224 -8.55 10.35 3.69
N ALA A 225 -9.08 10.96 4.76
CA ALA A 225 -9.97 10.31 5.74
C ALA A 225 -11.41 10.24 5.18
N GLY A 226 -11.60 9.38 4.20
CA GLY A 226 -12.85 9.22 3.46
C GLY A 226 -12.61 8.98 1.98
N PRO A 227 -13.67 8.76 1.20
CA PRO A 227 -13.54 8.56 -0.23
C PRO A 227 -12.99 9.85 -0.89
N PRO A 228 -11.91 9.76 -1.67
CA PRO A 228 -11.16 10.92 -2.16
C PRO A 228 -11.93 11.77 -3.21
N ASP A 229 -13.10 11.31 -3.68
CA ASP A 229 -14.02 12.12 -4.49
C ASP A 229 -14.78 13.18 -3.66
N ARG A 230 -14.83 13.01 -2.33
CA ARG A 230 -15.54 13.90 -1.39
C ARG A 230 -14.71 14.37 -0.21
N SER A 231 -13.56 13.76 0.03
CA SER A 231 -12.62 14.10 1.09
C SER A 231 -11.32 14.63 0.49
N ARG A 232 -10.69 15.59 1.18
CA ARG A 232 -9.43 16.18 0.75
C ARG A 232 -8.25 15.32 1.20
N TYR A 233 -7.16 15.38 0.44
CA TYR A 233 -5.88 14.86 0.90
C TYR A 233 -5.23 15.85 1.86
N GLU A 234 -4.97 15.40 3.08
CA GLU A 234 -4.18 16.09 4.10
C GLU A 234 -2.71 15.66 4.01
N ASP A 235 -1.80 16.56 4.37
CA ASP A 235 -0.36 16.33 4.27
C ASP A 235 0.24 15.79 5.57
N PHE A 236 0.71 14.53 5.52
CA PHE A 236 1.43 13.84 6.60
C PHE A 236 2.94 13.74 6.32
N SER A 237 3.43 14.41 5.28
CA SER A 237 4.85 14.41 4.90
C SER A 237 5.79 14.79 6.05
N PRO A 238 5.48 15.74 6.96
CA PRO A 238 6.35 16.04 8.10
C PRO A 238 6.64 14.82 8.98
N MET A 239 5.64 13.96 9.22
CA MET A 239 5.81 12.73 10.03
C MET A 239 6.65 11.70 9.29
N LEU A 240 6.42 11.52 7.99
CA LEU A 240 7.20 10.60 7.16
C LEU A 240 8.67 11.03 7.10
N ARG A 241 8.92 12.33 6.90
CA ARG A 241 10.26 12.92 6.86
C ARG A 241 11.00 12.73 8.19
N ASP A 242 10.34 12.84 9.34
CA ASP A 242 10.94 12.59 10.66
C ASP A 242 11.43 11.14 10.76
N ILE A 243 10.59 10.15 10.47
CA ILE A 243 10.98 8.75 10.61
C ILE A 243 12.11 8.37 9.63
N LEU A 244 12.02 8.80 8.37
CA LEU A 244 13.05 8.50 7.36
C LEU A 244 14.39 9.18 7.69
N SER A 245 14.36 10.40 8.20
CA SER A 245 15.58 11.12 8.61
C SER A 245 16.27 10.42 9.78
N ARG A 246 15.51 9.85 10.72
CA ARG A 246 16.06 9.05 11.82
C ARG A 246 16.65 7.74 11.32
N GLY A 247 15.92 6.99 10.50
CA GLY A 247 16.41 5.74 9.92
C GLY A 247 17.70 5.93 9.11
N LEU A 248 17.81 7.02 8.34
CA LEU A 248 19.03 7.37 7.60
C LEU A 248 20.22 7.70 8.52
N ARG A 249 19.99 8.28 9.70
CA ARG A 249 21.06 8.53 10.68
C ARG A 249 21.51 7.22 11.33
N GLU A 250 20.57 6.36 11.71
CA GLU A 250 20.84 5.06 12.32
C GLU A 250 21.66 4.15 11.38
N SER A 251 21.31 4.09 10.09
CA SER A 251 22.05 3.31 9.10
C SER A 251 23.47 3.82 8.88
N LYS A 252 23.67 5.15 8.87
CA LYS A 252 25.01 5.76 8.79
C LYS A 252 25.86 5.47 10.02
N THR A 253 25.27 5.41 11.20
CA THR A 253 26.00 5.05 12.43
C THR A 253 26.41 3.59 12.39
N LYS A 254 25.51 2.67 12.03
CA LYS A 254 25.81 1.24 11.89
C LYS A 254 26.90 0.95 10.87
N ALA A 255 26.96 1.69 9.77
CA ALA A 255 27.99 1.51 8.73
C ALA A 255 29.39 2.01 9.13
N LYS A 256 29.52 2.73 10.26
CA LYS A 256 30.80 3.25 10.77
C LYS A 256 31.39 2.42 11.91
N THR A 257 30.61 1.49 12.46
CA THR A 257 31.00 0.50 13.48
C THR A 257 31.25 -0.83 12.83
#